data_AF-A0A1V3WE20-F1
#
_entry.id   AF-A0A1V3WE20-F1
#
_cell.length_a   1.000
_cell.length_b   1.000
_cell.length_c   1.000
_cell.angle_alpha   90.00
_cell.angle_beta   90.00
_cell.angle_gamma   90.00
#
_symmetry.space_group_name_H-M   'P 1'
#
loop_
_entity.id
_entity.type
_entity.pdbx_description
1 polymer ?
#
loop_
_entity_poly.entity_id
_entity_poly.type
_entity_poly.pdbx_seq_one_letter_code
_entity_poly.pdbx_strand_id
1 'polypeptide(L)'
;MMSDGGADSRRALIECDVTDLVRRVMGDAAQRDVEPDVEFRSLGLDSQSIVALIATAEQHFGIQFGLDTPPEAFTSIARLSDAVLTLRTSS
;
A
#
# COMPACT_ATOMS: atom_id res chain seq x y z
N MET A 1 -4.63 -29.12 8.91
CA MET A 1 -4.58 -28.27 7.71
C MET A 1 -5.38 -27.01 8.01
N MET A 2 -4.85 -26.12 8.83
CA MET A 2 -5.49 -24.87 9.28
C MET A 2 -4.37 -23.86 9.52
N SER A 3 -3.87 -23.21 8.48
CA SER A 3 -2.89 -22.11 8.65
C SER A 3 -2.97 -21.01 7.58
N ASP A 4 -3.80 -21.13 6.55
CA ASP A 4 -3.79 -20.18 5.42
C ASP A 4 -4.79 -19.01 5.57
N GLY A 5 -5.97 -19.25 6.17
CA GLY A 5 -7.04 -18.24 6.22
C GLY A 5 -6.74 -16.97 7.03
N GLY A 6 -5.77 -17.03 7.96
CA GLY A 6 -5.36 -15.87 8.75
C GLY A 6 -4.43 -14.91 8.00
N ALA A 7 -3.59 -15.43 7.09
CA ALA A 7 -2.69 -14.62 6.27
C ALA A 7 -3.46 -13.90 5.16
N ASP A 8 -4.39 -14.63 4.53
CA ASP A 8 -5.25 -14.09 3.47
C ASP A 8 -6.15 -12.94 4.00
N SER A 9 -6.77 -13.15 5.17
CA SER A 9 -7.57 -12.12 5.84
C SER A 9 -6.75 -10.89 6.22
N ARG A 10 -5.49 -11.07 6.66
CA ARG A 10 -4.60 -9.96 7.03
C ARG A 10 -4.17 -9.16 5.81
N ARG A 11 -3.88 -9.84 4.70
CA ARG A 11 -3.55 -9.20 3.42
C ARG A 11 -4.72 -8.34 2.95
N ALA A 12 -5.94 -8.88 2.98
CA ALA A 12 -7.15 -8.14 2.59
C ALA A 12 -7.38 -6.88 3.45
N LEU A 13 -7.13 -6.95 4.76
CA LEU A 13 -7.23 -5.78 5.65
C LEU A 13 -6.19 -4.71 5.30
N ILE A 14 -4.93 -5.10 5.09
CA ILE A 14 -3.86 -4.17 4.70
C ILE A 14 -4.17 -3.53 3.34
N GLU A 15 -4.64 -4.32 2.38
CA GLU A 15 -4.99 -3.83 1.04
C GLU A 15 -6.12 -2.81 1.11
N CYS A 16 -7.14 -3.05 1.94
CA CYS A 16 -8.22 -2.10 2.21
C CYS A 16 -7.68 -0.79 2.80
N ASP A 17 -6.83 -0.88 3.83
CA ASP A 17 -6.24 0.30 4.48
C ASP A 17 -5.37 1.11 3.50
N VAL A 18 -4.51 0.44 2.72
CA VAL A 18 -3.69 1.10 1.69
C VAL A 18 -4.56 1.76 0.62
N THR A 19 -5.64 1.10 0.20
CA THR A 19 -6.61 1.68 -0.76
C THR A 19 -7.22 2.96 -0.23
N ASP A 20 -7.61 2.99 1.05
CA ASP A 20 -8.13 4.20 1.69
C ASP A 20 -7.08 5.31 1.80
N LEU A 21 -5.81 4.97 2.06
CA LEU A 21 -4.71 5.95 2.04
C LEU A 21 -4.52 6.55 0.64
N VAL A 22 -4.54 5.73 -0.41
CA VAL A 22 -4.44 6.18 -1.80
C VAL A 22 -5.58 7.12 -2.15
N ARG A 23 -6.82 6.76 -1.80
CA ARG A 23 -8.01 7.59 -2.01
C ARG A 23 -7.88 8.95 -1.32
N ARG A 24 -7.33 8.99 -0.09
CA ARG A 24 -7.07 10.25 0.62
C ARG A 24 -6.04 11.13 -0.08
N VAL A 25 -4.98 10.53 -0.62
CA VAL A 25 -3.93 11.27 -1.36
C VAL A 25 -4.47 11.81 -2.70
N MET A 26 -5.31 11.03 -3.40
CA MET A 26 -5.92 11.45 -4.66
C MET A 26 -7.08 12.45 -4.48
N GLY A 27 -7.68 12.52 -3.28
CA GLY A 27 -8.82 13.37 -2.96
C GLY A 27 -10.15 12.87 -3.55
N ASP A 28 -11.23 13.66 -3.39
CA ASP A 28 -12.62 13.35 -3.83
C ASP A 28 -12.76 12.99 -5.33
N ALA A 29 -11.73 13.26 -6.14
CA ALA A 29 -11.68 12.88 -7.55
C ALA A 29 -11.49 11.37 -7.76
N ALA A 30 -11.03 10.63 -6.74
CA ALA A 30 -10.79 9.19 -6.79
C ALA A 30 -12.00 8.32 -6.38
N GLN A 31 -13.22 8.80 -6.64
CA GLN A 31 -14.43 7.97 -6.52
C GLN A 31 -14.48 6.81 -7.53
N ARG A 32 -13.50 6.71 -8.44
CA ARG A 32 -13.33 5.51 -9.28
C ARG A 32 -12.85 4.35 -8.42
N ASP A 33 -13.34 3.16 -8.74
CA ASP A 33 -12.76 1.92 -8.21
C ASP A 33 -11.25 1.92 -8.49
N VAL A 34 -10.47 2.03 -7.41
CA VAL A 34 -9.03 1.94 -7.47
C VAL A 34 -8.70 0.46 -7.37
N GLU A 35 -8.36 -0.15 -8.50
CA GLU A 35 -7.96 -1.55 -8.52
C GLU A 35 -6.57 -1.73 -7.89
N PRO A 36 -6.36 -2.76 -7.08
CA PRO A 36 -5.13 -2.93 -6.30
C PRO A 36 -3.89 -3.20 -7.16
N ASP A 37 -4.08 -3.76 -8.35
CA ASP A 37 -3.01 -4.09 -9.31
C ASP A 37 -2.69 -2.94 -10.29
N VAL A 38 -3.45 -1.85 -10.26
CA VAL A 38 -3.21 -0.71 -11.15
C VAL A 38 -2.02 0.10 -10.65
N GLU A 39 -1.21 0.57 -11.59
CA GLU A 39 -0.06 1.41 -11.26
C GLU A 39 -0.51 2.79 -10.75
N PHE A 40 0.14 3.26 -9.69
CA PHE A 40 -0.07 4.60 -9.13
C PHE A 40 0.09 5.71 -10.18
N ARG A 41 1.05 5.57 -11.09
CA ARG A 41 1.24 6.52 -12.19
C ARG A 41 0.06 6.55 -13.16
N SER A 42 -0.58 5.41 -13.41
CA SER A 42 -1.79 5.32 -14.24
C SER A 42 -3.01 5.95 -13.56
N LEU A 43 -3.02 6.00 -12.22
CA LEU A 43 -4.01 6.72 -11.43
C LEU A 43 -3.76 8.24 -11.39
N GLY A 44 -2.63 8.70 -11.93
CA GLY A 44 -2.24 10.11 -11.93
C GLY A 44 -1.44 10.54 -10.69
N LEU A 45 -0.95 9.59 -9.89
CA LEU A 45 -0.03 9.89 -8.79
C LEU A 45 1.37 10.14 -9.33
N ASP A 46 1.89 11.34 -9.06
CA ASP A 46 3.26 11.73 -9.34
C ASP A 46 4.22 11.21 -8.25
N SER A 47 5.53 11.33 -8.50
CA SER A 47 6.57 10.84 -7.57
C SER A 47 6.48 11.45 -6.18
N GLN A 48 6.05 12.70 -6.02
CA GLN A 48 5.92 13.33 -4.70
C GLN A 48 4.73 12.75 -3.95
N SER A 49 3.60 12.55 -4.65
CA SER A 49 2.42 11.89 -4.11
C SER A 49 2.70 10.45 -3.66
N ILE A 50 3.51 9.71 -4.43
CA ILE A 50 3.94 8.34 -4.06
C ILE A 50 4.82 8.37 -2.80
N VAL A 51 5.79 9.28 -2.72
CA VAL A 51 6.64 9.43 -1.52
C VAL A 51 5.81 9.79 -0.29
N ALA A 52 4.85 10.70 -0.42
CA ALA A 52 3.94 11.08 0.67
C ALA A 52 3.03 9.91 1.10
N LEU A 53 2.55 9.12 0.14
CA LEU A 53 1.77 7.90 0.41
C LEU A 53 2.58 6.89 1.21
N ILE A 54 3.83 6.64 0.82
CA ILE A 54 4.73 5.71 1.51
C ILE A 54 4.98 6.18 2.94
N ALA A 55 5.36 7.44 3.14
CA ALA A 55 5.55 8.00 4.48
C ALA A 55 4.28 7.92 5.34
N THR A 56 3.11 8.11 4.72
CA THR A 56 1.82 7.95 5.41
C THR A 56 1.57 6.50 5.80
N ALA A 57 1.87 5.55 4.91
CA ALA A 57 1.74 4.12 5.18
C ALA A 57 2.69 3.66 6.30
N GLU A 58 3.94 4.13 6.30
CA GLU A 58 4.91 3.88 7.38
C GLU A 58 4.36 4.29 8.74
N GLN A 59 3.85 5.52 8.84
CA GLN A 59 3.27 6.04 10.08
C GLN A 59 1.97 5.32 10.45
N HIS A 60 1.15 4.94 9.46
CA HIS A 60 -0.13 4.27 9.69
C HIS A 60 0.04 2.84 10.20
N PHE A 61 0.96 2.09 9.60
CA PHE A 61 1.20 0.68 9.96
C PHE A 61 2.28 0.51 11.04
N GLY A 62 2.99 1.58 11.41
CA GLY A 62 4.10 1.54 12.37
C GLY A 62 5.33 0.80 11.85
N ILE A 63 5.61 0.93 10.55
CA ILE A 63 6.71 0.24 9.86
C ILE A 63 7.69 1.24 9.25
N GLN A 64 8.86 0.77 8.83
CA GLN A 64 9.77 1.51 7.96
C GLN A 64 10.10 0.63 6.75
N PHE A 65 9.84 1.15 5.55
CA PHE A 65 10.38 0.55 4.34
C PHE A 65 11.87 0.92 4.32
N GLY A 66 12.74 -0.06 4.54
CA GLY A 66 14.17 0.18 4.70
C GLY A 66 14.74 1.02 3.56
N LEU A 67 15.85 1.74 3.83
CA LEU A 67 16.50 2.66 2.88
C LEU A 67 16.89 2.01 1.53
N ASP A 68 16.98 0.68 1.48
CA ASP A 68 17.26 -0.10 0.27
C ASP A 68 16.06 -0.25 -0.67
N THR A 69 14.84 0.08 -0.23
CA THR A 69 13.64 0.00 -1.06
C THR A 69 13.28 1.39 -1.57
N PRO A 70 13.61 1.72 -2.82
CA PRO A 70 13.26 3.03 -3.37
C PRO A 70 11.73 3.15 -3.44
N PRO A 71 11.19 4.38 -3.32
CA PRO A 71 9.75 4.61 -3.45
C PRO A 71 9.19 4.13 -4.79
N GLU A 72 10.03 4.09 -5.81
CA GLU A 72 9.74 3.57 -7.16
C GLU A 72 9.42 2.07 -7.18
N ALA A 73 9.84 1.31 -6.16
CA ALA A 73 9.53 -0.11 -6.04
C ALA A 73 8.05 -0.36 -5.73
N PHE A 74 7.37 0.63 -5.14
CA PHE A 74 5.94 0.57 -4.83
C PHE A 74 5.16 1.13 -6.01
N THR A 75 4.91 0.29 -7.01
CA THR A 75 4.21 0.72 -8.23
C THR A 75 2.68 0.63 -8.10
N SER A 76 2.16 -0.19 -7.19
CA SER A 76 0.71 -0.42 -7.01
C SER A 76 0.34 -0.68 -5.55
N ILE A 77 -0.95 -0.65 -5.24
CA ILE A 77 -1.50 -0.97 -3.91
C ILE A 77 -1.10 -2.38 -3.50
N ALA A 78 -1.21 -3.35 -4.41
CA ALA A 78 -0.86 -4.75 -4.15
C ALA A 78 0.61 -4.88 -3.72
N ARG A 79 1.52 -4.15 -4.38
CA ARG A 79 2.96 -4.17 -4.03
C ARG A 79 3.25 -3.52 -2.69
N LEU A 80 2.62 -2.39 -2.41
CA LEU A 80 2.76 -1.73 -1.11
C LEU A 80 2.20 -2.61 0.02
N SER A 81 1.04 -3.21 -0.19
CA SER A 81 0.38 -4.11 0.76
C SER A 81 1.21 -5.36 1.06
N ASP A 82 1.83 -5.95 0.03
CA ASP A 82 2.71 -7.12 0.18
C ASP A 82 3.97 -6.79 1.00
N ALA A 83 4.55 -5.61 0.79
CA ALA A 83 5.70 -5.15 1.56
C ALA A 83 5.33 -4.87 3.03
N VAL A 84 4.18 -4.21 3.28
CA VAL A 84 3.65 -4.02 4.64
C VAL A 84 3.46 -5.36 5.34
N LEU A 85 2.82 -6.32 4.65
CA LEU A 85 2.58 -7.66 5.19
C LEU A 85 3.90 -8.35 5.55
N THR A 86 4.87 -8.33 4.64
CA THR A 86 6.20 -8.93 4.84
C THR A 86 6.91 -8.35 6.07
N LEU A 87 6.87 -7.02 6.24
CA LEU A 87 7.48 -6.34 7.39
C LEU A 87 6.74 -6.65 8.70
N ARG A 88 5.41 -6.71 8.66
CA ARG A 88 4.55 -7.04 9.80
C ARG A 88 4.60 -8.51 10.21
N THR A 89 5.00 -9.41 9.31
CA THR A 89 5.22 -10.83 9.63
C THR A 89 6.66 -11.14 10.03
N SER A 90 7.61 -10.29 9.64
CA SER A 90 9.03 -10.45 9.99
C SER A 90 9.41 -9.78 11.32
N SER A 91 8.49 -9.00 11.91
CA SER A 91 8.64 -8.32 13.20
C SER A 91 7.73 -8.93 14.26
#